data_AF-A0A374WFN9-F1
#
_entry.id   AF-A0A374WFN9-F1
#
_cell.length_a   1.000
_cell.length_b   1.000
_cell.length_c   1.000
_cell.angle_alpha   90.00
_cell.angle_beta   90.00
_cell.angle_gamma   90.00
#
_symmetry.space_group_name_H-M   'P 1'
#
loop_
_entity.id
_entity.type
_entity.pdbx_description
1 polymer ?
#
loop_
_entity_poly.entity_id
_entity_poly.type
_entity_poly.pdbx_seq_one_letter_code
_entity_poly.pdbx_strand_id
1 'polypeptide(L)'
;MKQISNKQSQRNREIIKIKQNLPSYCAICGRPAVDAAHLVPKSMYPEHYTNPRNIVGLCRECHNKYDNDLAFRRKQKRLIERVKSFDECAANRYFRL
;
A
#
# COMPACT_ATOMS: atom_id res chain seq x y z
N MET A 1 24.88 -1.67 -14.10
CA MET A 1 23.56 -2.07 -13.56
C MET A 1 23.81 -2.78 -12.23
N LYS A 2 23.23 -2.32 -11.09
CA LYS A 2 23.50 -2.96 -9.78
C LYS A 2 22.93 -4.39 -9.76
N GLN A 3 23.73 -5.35 -9.30
CA GLN A 3 23.31 -6.74 -9.16
C GLN A 3 22.24 -6.84 -8.07
N ILE A 4 21.05 -7.31 -8.41
CA ILE A 4 19.94 -7.48 -7.47
C ILE A 4 20.09 -8.84 -6.80
N SER A 5 19.95 -8.92 -5.47
CA SER A 5 20.01 -10.19 -4.76
C SER A 5 18.85 -11.11 -5.15
N ASN A 6 19.06 -12.43 -5.07
CA ASN A 6 18.02 -13.43 -5.36
C ASN A 6 16.74 -13.18 -4.54
N LYS A 7 16.90 -12.81 -3.27
CA LYS A 7 15.79 -12.44 -2.37
C LYS A 7 14.99 -11.24 -2.88
N GLN A 8 15.68 -10.19 -3.35
CA GLN A 8 15.00 -9.02 -3.89
C GLN A 8 14.35 -9.31 -5.26
N SER A 9 14.97 -10.16 -6.07
CA SER A 9 14.39 -10.64 -7.33
C SER A 9 13.07 -11.39 -7.09
N GLN A 10 13.02 -12.29 -6.11
CA GLN A 10 11.79 -13.00 -5.75
C GLN A 10 10.69 -12.05 -5.28
N ARG A 11 11.02 -11.10 -4.38
CA ARG A 11 10.06 -10.07 -3.93
C ARG A 11 9.53 -9.23 -5.08
N ASN A 12 10.39 -8.83 -6.03
CA ASN A 12 9.97 -8.08 -7.21
C ASN A 12 8.96 -8.86 -8.07
N ARG A 13 9.15 -10.19 -8.23
CA ARG A 13 8.20 -11.05 -8.95
C ARG A 13 6.85 -11.11 -8.25
N GLU A 14 6.83 -11.21 -6.93
CA GLU A 14 5.59 -11.19 -6.14
C GLU A 14 4.86 -9.84 -6.29
N ILE A 15 5.57 -8.72 -6.20
CA ILE A 15 5.00 -7.39 -6.41
C ILE A 15 4.39 -7.26 -7.80
N ILE A 16 5.06 -7.76 -8.85
CA ILE A 16 4.52 -7.72 -10.22
C ILE A 16 3.20 -8.48 -10.30
N LYS A 17 3.12 -9.69 -9.72
CA LYS A 17 1.87 -10.47 -9.67
C LYS A 17 0.75 -9.75 -8.93
N ILE A 18 1.07 -9.08 -7.82
CA ILE A 18 0.07 -8.29 -7.08
C ILE A 18 -0.44 -7.14 -7.95
N LYS A 19 0.46 -6.39 -8.58
CA LYS A 19 0.12 -5.25 -9.43
C LYS A 19 -0.78 -5.63 -10.61
N GLN A 20 -0.55 -6.80 -11.22
CA GLN A 20 -1.39 -7.32 -12.31
C GLN A 20 -2.83 -7.61 -11.89
N ASN A 21 -3.08 -7.89 -10.61
CA ASN A 21 -4.40 -8.20 -10.07
C ASN A 21 -5.08 -7.01 -9.37
N LEU A 22 -4.47 -5.82 -9.40
CA LEU A 22 -5.09 -4.64 -8.81
C LEU A 22 -6.25 -4.14 -9.68
N PRO A 23 -7.34 -3.65 -9.08
CA PRO A 23 -8.36 -2.91 -9.81
C PRO A 23 -7.75 -1.71 -10.55
N SER A 24 -8.31 -1.39 -11.72
CA SER A 24 -7.92 -0.22 -12.53
C SER A 24 -8.39 1.12 -11.96
N TYR A 25 -9.01 1.12 -10.77
CA TYR A 25 -9.61 2.27 -10.12
C TYR A 25 -8.96 2.55 -8.77
N CYS A 26 -8.91 3.84 -8.43
CA CYS A 26 -8.39 4.34 -7.17
C CYS A 26 -9.27 3.85 -6.01
N ALA A 27 -8.64 3.19 -5.04
CA ALA A 27 -9.32 2.67 -3.86
C ALA A 27 -9.94 3.76 -2.94
N ILE A 28 -9.60 5.04 -3.17
CA ILE A 28 -10.12 6.17 -2.39
C ILE A 28 -11.23 6.92 -3.14
N CYS A 29 -11.00 7.29 -4.41
CA CYS A 29 -11.89 8.20 -5.15
C CYS A 29 -12.53 7.60 -6.41
N GLY A 30 -12.23 6.35 -6.77
CA GLY A 30 -12.79 5.67 -7.93
C GLY A 30 -12.28 6.11 -9.31
N ARG A 31 -11.51 7.21 -9.41
CA ARG A 31 -10.82 7.61 -10.65
C ARG A 31 -9.80 6.56 -11.09
N PRO A 32 -9.35 6.53 -12.35
CA PRO A 32 -8.32 5.60 -12.80
C PRO A 32 -7.09 5.58 -11.87
N ALA A 33 -6.68 4.38 -11.45
CA ALA A 33 -5.46 4.17 -10.70
C ALA A 33 -4.25 4.21 -11.64
N VAL A 34 -3.18 4.86 -11.20
CA VAL A 34 -1.93 4.97 -11.98
C VAL A 34 -0.74 4.39 -11.22
N ASP A 35 -0.81 4.34 -9.89
CA ASP A 35 0.26 3.86 -9.04
C ASP A 35 -0.27 2.80 -8.06
N ALA A 36 0.56 1.80 -7.78
CA ALA A 36 0.34 0.89 -6.66
C ALA A 36 0.97 1.49 -5.40
N ALA A 37 0.19 1.59 -4.32
CA ALA A 37 0.58 2.17 -3.05
C ALA A 37 0.55 1.13 -1.93
N HIS A 38 1.54 1.17 -1.05
CA HIS A 38 1.54 0.42 0.20
C HIS A 38 0.72 1.17 1.25
N LEU A 39 -0.24 0.50 1.91
CA LEU A 39 -1.08 1.11 2.95
C LEU A 39 -0.28 1.37 4.24
N VAL A 40 0.61 0.45 4.61
CA VAL A 40 1.67 0.68 5.59
C VAL A 40 3.06 0.54 4.93
N PRO A 41 4.01 1.44 5.24
CA PRO A 41 5.23 1.58 4.47
C PRO A 41 6.21 0.43 4.73
N LYS A 42 6.83 -0.07 3.65
CA LYS A 42 7.84 -1.14 3.66
C LYS A 42 9.07 -0.88 4.54
N SER A 43 9.38 0.38 4.84
CA SER A 43 10.51 0.77 5.69
C SER A 43 10.21 0.53 7.17
N MET A 44 8.96 0.67 7.58
CA MET A 44 8.52 0.47 8.97
C MET A 44 7.96 -0.94 9.19
N TYR A 45 7.32 -1.51 8.17
CA TYR A 45 6.64 -2.80 8.22
C TYR A 45 7.09 -3.71 7.05
N PRO A 46 8.38 -4.12 7.03
CA PRO A 46 8.94 -4.93 5.93
C PRO A 46 8.26 -6.29 5.75
N GLU A 47 7.64 -6.83 6.80
CA GLU A 47 6.82 -8.05 6.79
C GLU A 47 5.61 -7.95 5.85
N HIS A 48 5.06 -6.74 5.65
CA HIS A 48 3.92 -6.49 4.77
C HIS A 48 4.33 -6.08 3.35
N TYR A 49 5.61 -6.19 2.99
CA TYR A 49 6.11 -5.69 1.72
C TYR A 49 5.45 -6.35 0.51
N THR A 50 5.27 -7.68 0.55
CA THR A 50 4.62 -8.48 -0.51
C THR A 50 3.23 -8.98 -0.10
N ASN A 51 2.60 -8.36 0.91
CA ASN A 51 1.23 -8.67 1.31
C ASN A 51 0.23 -8.01 0.33
N PRO A 52 -0.59 -8.77 -0.42
CA PRO A 52 -1.56 -8.20 -1.35
C PRO A 52 -2.61 -7.32 -0.67
N ARG A 53 -2.95 -7.59 0.60
CA ARG A 53 -3.87 -6.74 1.37
C ARG A 53 -3.26 -5.40 1.73
N ASN A 54 -1.93 -5.28 1.76
CA ASN A 54 -1.22 -4.04 2.02
C ASN A 54 -1.02 -3.19 0.74
N ILE A 55 -1.43 -3.65 -0.45
CA ILE A 55 -1.19 -2.94 -1.70
C ILE A 55 -2.53 -2.60 -2.37
N VAL A 56 -2.69 -1.35 -2.80
CA VAL A 56 -3.89 -0.85 -3.49
C VAL A 56 -3.51 0.02 -4.69
N GLY A 57 -4.40 0.11 -5.68
CA GLY A 57 -4.29 1.09 -6.76
C GLY A 57 -4.79 2.46 -6.31
N LEU A 58 -4.03 3.52 -6.57
CA LEU A 58 -4.41 4.91 -6.30
C LEU A 58 -4.19 5.80 -7.53
N CYS A 59 -5.00 6.85 -7.66
CA CYS A 59 -4.68 7.96 -8.55
C CYS A 59 -3.56 8.82 -7.92
N ARG A 60 -2.81 9.56 -8.75
CA ARG A 60 -1.65 10.36 -8.31
C ARG A 60 -1.98 11.33 -7.17
N GLU A 61 -3.13 11.99 -7.25
CA GLU A 61 -3.60 12.95 -6.22
C GLU A 61 -3.84 12.27 -4.87
N CYS A 62 -4.59 11.16 -4.88
CA CYS A 62 -4.89 10.41 -3.67
C CYS A 62 -3.63 9.77 -3.08
N HIS A 63 -2.73 9.26 -3.91
CA HIS A 63 -1.45 8.71 -3.46
C HIS A 63 -0.61 9.77 -2.75
N ASN A 64 -0.45 10.95 -3.36
CA ASN A 64 0.31 12.05 -2.76
C ASN A 64 -0.28 12.51 -1.41
N LYS A 65 -1.60 12.67 -1.34
CA LYS A 65 -2.29 13.01 -0.09
C LYS A 65 -2.17 11.89 0.95
N TYR A 66 -2.26 10.63 0.52
CA TYR A 66 -2.12 9.49 1.43
C TYR A 66 -0.73 9.45 2.08
N ASP A 67 0.34 9.73 1.34
CA ASP A 67 1.71 9.69 1.86
C ASP A 67 2.07 10.92 2.70
N ASN A 68 1.53 12.09 2.38
CA ASN A 68 1.99 13.36 2.95
C ASN A 68 1.00 14.04 3.91
N ASP A 69 -0.28 13.65 3.92
CA ASP A 69 -1.31 14.25 4.77
C ASP A 69 -1.91 13.21 5.73
N LEU A 70 -1.50 13.27 6.99
CA LEU A 70 -2.00 12.39 8.05
C LEU A 70 -3.52 12.54 8.26
N ALA A 71 -4.04 13.76 8.19
CA ALA A 71 -5.47 14.01 8.38
C ALA A 71 -6.28 13.40 7.23
N PHE A 72 -5.80 13.53 5.99
CA PHE A 72 -6.39 12.84 4.84
C PHE A 72 -6.30 11.33 4.99
N ARG A 73 -5.14 10.78 5.36
CA ARG A 73 -4.94 9.35 5.56
C ARG A 73 -5.90 8.77 6.61
N ARG A 74 -6.08 9.45 7.75
CA ARG A 74 -6.98 9.04 8.84
C ARG A 74 -8.46 9.04 8.46
N LYS A 75 -8.86 9.83 7.45
CA LYS A 75 -10.24 9.81 6.93
C LYS A 75 -10.56 8.55 6.13
N GLN A 76 -9.56 7.78 5.69
CA GLN A 76 -9.76 6.61 4.82
C GLN A 76 -10.16 5.36 5.62
N LYS A 77 -11.33 5.40 6.26
CA LYS A 77 -11.83 4.36 7.18
C LYS A 77 -11.77 2.94 6.58
N ARG A 78 -12.19 2.78 5.32
CA ARG A 78 -12.15 1.47 4.64
C ARG A 78 -10.73 0.91 4.49
N LEU A 79 -9.74 1.77 4.27
CA LEU A 79 -8.34 1.36 4.16
C LEU A 79 -7.75 1.02 5.53
N ILE A 80 -8.13 1.77 6.57
CA ILE A 80 -7.76 1.48 7.95
C ILE A 80 -8.27 0.10 8.37
N GLU A 81 -9.56 -0.17 8.17
CA GLU A 81 -10.15 -1.48 8.48
C GLU A 81 -9.51 -2.62 7.69
N ARG A 82 -9.14 -2.36 6.43
CA ARG A 82 -8.36 -3.31 5.62
C ARG A 82 -7.00 -3.61 6.26
N VAL A 83 -6.27 -2.61 6.77
CA VAL A 83 -4.99 -2.86 7.47
C VAL A 83 -5.22 -3.62 8.77
N LYS A 84 -6.22 -3.22 9.58
CA LYS A 84 -6.57 -3.94 10.81
C LYS A 84 -6.88 -5.42 10.58
N SER A 85 -7.49 -5.76 9.43
CA SER A 85 -7.80 -7.15 9.08
C SER A 85 -6.59 -8.08 8.93
N PHE A 86 -5.37 -7.54 8.82
CA PHE A 86 -4.14 -8.34 8.77
C PHE A 86 -3.09 -7.91 9.79
N ASP A 87 -3.15 -6.68 10.32
CA ASP A 87 -2.26 -6.19 11.37
C ASP A 87 -2.88 -4.96 12.08
N GLU A 88 -3.62 -5.23 13.15
CA GLU A 88 -4.23 -4.20 13.99
C GLU A 88 -3.20 -3.30 14.69
N CYS A 89 -2.09 -3.88 15.15
CA CYS A 89 -1.02 -3.14 15.82
C CYS A 89 -0.36 -2.12 14.87
N ALA A 90 -0.03 -2.54 13.65
CA ALA A 90 0.52 -1.65 12.63
C ALA A 90 -0.50 -0.57 12.23
N ALA A 91 -1.78 -0.92 12.11
CA ALA A 91 -2.82 0.06 11.84
C ALA A 91 -2.89 1.14 12.92
N ASN A 92 -2.99 0.74 14.19
CA ASN A 92 -3.09 1.68 15.31
C ASN A 92 -1.87 2.60 15.38
N ARG A 93 -0.66 2.06 15.19
CA ARG A 93 0.60 2.86 15.18
C ARG A 93 0.69 3.78 13.97
N TYR A 94 0.48 3.28 12.76
CA TYR A 94 0.71 4.06 11.53
C TYR A 94 -0.35 5.14 11.30
N PHE A 95 -1.61 4.86 11.63
CA PHE A 95 -2.72 5.80 11.46
C PHE A 95 -2.94 6.71 12.69
N ARG A 96 -2.21 6.51 13.79
CA ARG A 96 -2.36 7.26 15.06
C ARG A 96 -3.81 7.25 15.55
N LEU A 97 -4.32 6.03 15.75
CA LEU A 97 -5.67 5.75 16.24
C LEU A 97 -5.70 5.64 17.75
#